data_AF-A0A7C4EQS1-F1
#
_entry.id   AF-A0A7C4EQS1-F1
#
_cell.length_a   1.000
_cell.length_b   1.000
_cell.length_c   1.000
_cell.angle_alpha   90.00
_cell.angle_beta   90.00
_cell.angle_gamma   90.00
#
_symmetry.space_group_name_H-M   'P 1'
#
loop_
_entity.id
_entity.type
_entity.pdbx_description
1 polymer ?
#
loop_
_entity_poly.entity_id
_entity_poly.type
_entity_poly.pdbx_seq_one_letter_code
_entity_poly.pdbx_strand_id
1 'polypeptide(L)'
;MKSFEYEITTHGAEEFRQIVYFCTEKGDCTLQDVQGHEVAILAEKLNQRGGDGWELVQIFFGKDGLMAFWKRQKETSDAASDD
;
A
#
# COMPACT_ATOMS: atom_id res chain seq x y z
N MET A 1 -4.81 24.50 7.02
CA MET A 1 -4.12 23.23 7.36
C MET A 1 -4.53 22.21 6.31
N LYS A 2 -3.62 21.36 5.82
CA LYS A 2 -3.99 20.34 4.82
C LYS A 2 -4.89 19.29 5.47
N SER A 3 -5.98 18.95 4.79
CA SER A 3 -6.88 17.86 5.18
C SER A 3 -6.55 16.62 4.36
N PHE A 4 -6.60 15.45 5.00
CA PHE A 4 -6.29 14.18 4.35
C PHE A 4 -7.48 13.22 4.45
N GLU A 5 -7.61 12.37 3.44
CA GLU A 5 -8.40 11.15 3.50
C GLU A 5 -7.46 9.93 3.51
N TYR A 6 -7.93 8.84 4.12
CA TYR A 6 -7.18 7.61 4.28
C TYR A 6 -7.97 6.43 3.75
N GLU A 7 -7.27 5.47 3.16
CA GLU A 7 -7.84 4.20 2.74
C GLU A 7 -6.92 3.05 3.16
N ILE A 8 -7.53 1.91 3.48
CA ILE A 8 -6.81 0.66 3.80
C ILE A 8 -7.19 -0.36 2.73
N THR A 9 -6.19 -0.93 2.07
CA THR A 9 -6.39 -2.00 1.09
C THR A 9 -5.76 -3.30 1.58
N THR A 10 -6.38 -4.41 1.25
CA THR A 10 -5.83 -5.75 1.48
C THR A 10 -5.62 -6.42 0.13
N HIS A 11 -4.47 -7.06 -0.04
CA HIS A 11 -4.11 -7.81 -1.24
C HIS A 11 -3.78 -9.23 -0.84
N GLY A 12 -4.50 -10.20 -1.39
CA GLY A 12 -4.36 -11.60 -0.99
C GLY A 12 -3.01 -12.18 -1.44
N ALA A 13 -2.53 -13.19 -0.72
CA ALA A 13 -1.29 -13.87 -1.07
C ALA A 13 -1.34 -14.45 -2.50
N GLU A 14 -2.52 -14.82 -3.01
CA GLU A 14 -2.73 -15.30 -4.37
C GLU A 14 -2.41 -14.27 -5.47
N GLU A 15 -2.39 -12.98 -5.14
CA GLU A 15 -1.98 -11.91 -6.06
C GLU A 15 -0.45 -11.89 -6.27
N PHE A 16 0.30 -12.63 -5.45
CA PHE A 16 1.75 -12.71 -5.48
C PHE A 16 2.21 -14.17 -5.60
N ARG A 17 3.03 -14.51 -6.59
CA ARG A 17 3.33 -15.92 -6.89
C ARG A 17 4.15 -16.62 -5.80
N GLN A 18 5.02 -15.91 -5.09
CA GLN A 18 5.89 -16.40 -4.02
C GLN A 18 6.34 -15.28 -3.05
N ILE A 19 5.43 -14.56 -2.39
CA ILE A 19 5.88 -13.82 -1.19
C ILE A 19 6.06 -14.86 -0.07
N VAL A 20 7.23 -15.47 0.00
CA VAL A 20 7.57 -16.40 1.07
C VAL A 20 7.98 -15.59 2.29
N TYR A 21 7.02 -15.35 3.17
CA TYR A 21 7.26 -14.69 4.45
C TYR A 21 7.91 -15.68 5.42
N PHE A 22 9.24 -15.75 5.45
CA PHE A 22 9.95 -16.34 6.58
C PHE A 22 10.04 -15.30 7.70
N CYS A 23 9.04 -15.29 8.58
CA CYS A 23 9.25 -14.71 9.91
C CYS A 23 9.97 -15.76 10.75
N THR A 24 11.14 -15.39 11.27
CA THR A 24 11.82 -16.19 12.28
C THR A 24 10.92 -16.33 13.51
N GLU A 25 11.15 -17.35 14.36
CA GLU A 25 10.40 -17.51 15.62
C GLU A 25 10.49 -16.29 16.56
N LYS A 26 11.45 -15.38 16.30
CA LYS A 26 11.64 -14.13 17.05
C LYS A 26 10.81 -12.95 16.53
N GLY A 27 10.06 -13.12 15.44
CA GLY A 27 9.23 -12.08 14.84
C GLY A 27 9.95 -11.17 13.84
N ASP A 28 11.24 -11.41 13.58
CA ASP A 28 11.98 -10.73 12.52
C ASP A 28 11.61 -11.38 11.19
N CYS A 29 10.98 -10.61 10.30
CA CYS A 29 10.63 -11.06 8.95
C CYS A 29 11.65 -10.48 7.97
N THR A 30 12.43 -11.34 7.30
CA THR A 30 13.47 -10.93 6.36
C THR A 30 12.96 -11.03 4.93
N LEU A 31 13.20 -10.00 4.12
CA LEU A 31 13.03 -10.01 2.65
C LEU A 31 14.10 -10.92 2.02
N GLN A 32 13.97 -12.23 2.18
CA GLN A 32 14.75 -13.21 1.44
C GLN A 32 13.79 -13.89 0.47
N ASP A 33 14.12 -13.83 -0.83
CA ASP A 33 13.41 -14.49 -1.93
C ASP A 33 12.15 -13.81 -2.52
N VAL A 34 12.04 -12.48 -2.46
CA VAL A 34 11.07 -11.79 -3.34
C VAL A 34 11.61 -11.87 -4.76
N GLN A 35 11.08 -12.80 -5.56
CA GLN A 35 11.44 -12.92 -6.97
C GLN A 35 11.17 -11.57 -7.67
N GLY A 36 12.01 -11.19 -8.64
CA GLY A 36 11.87 -9.89 -9.32
C GLY A 36 10.47 -9.62 -9.91
N HIS A 37 9.71 -10.68 -10.21
CA HIS A 37 8.32 -10.59 -10.66
C HIS A 37 7.37 -10.01 -9.59
N GLU A 38 7.57 -10.30 -8.31
CA GLU A 38 6.71 -9.81 -7.23
C GLU A 38 7.00 -8.37 -6.85
N VAL A 39 8.28 -7.98 -6.88
CA VAL A 39 8.67 -6.57 -6.74
C VAL A 39 7.99 -5.75 -7.85
N ALA A 40 7.94 -6.29 -9.08
CA ALA A 40 7.27 -5.63 -10.19
C ALA A 40 5.75 -5.51 -9.98
N ILE A 41 5.07 -6.58 -9.52
CA ILE A 41 3.63 -6.54 -9.22
C ILE A 41 3.32 -5.53 -8.11
N LEU A 42 4.13 -5.52 -7.04
CA LEU A 42 3.94 -4.56 -5.96
C LEU A 42 4.17 -3.13 -6.48
N ALA A 43 5.25 -2.89 -7.22
CA ALA A 43 5.53 -1.59 -7.82
C ALA A 43 4.40 -1.12 -8.74
N GLU A 44 3.80 -2.02 -9.54
CA GLU A 44 2.64 -1.70 -10.36
C GLU A 44 1.45 -1.23 -9.51
N LYS A 45 1.11 -1.94 -8.44
CA LYS A 45 0.03 -1.53 -7.51
C LYS A 45 0.33 -0.18 -6.84
N LEU A 46 1.58 0.04 -6.42
CA LEU A 46 1.99 1.31 -5.84
C LEU A 46 1.87 2.47 -6.84
N ASN A 47 2.29 2.25 -8.09
CA ASN A 47 2.22 3.26 -9.14
C ASN A 47 0.78 3.56 -9.57
N GLN A 48 -0.10 2.55 -9.65
CA GLN A 48 -1.53 2.76 -9.93
C GLN A 48 -2.14 3.70 -8.89
N ARG A 49 -1.93 3.41 -7.60
CA ARG A 49 -2.42 4.25 -6.49
C ARG A 49 -1.78 5.64 -6.47
N GLY A 50 -0.48 5.72 -6.73
CA GLY A 50 0.24 6.99 -6.86
C GLY A 50 -0.32 7.87 -7.99
N GLY A 51 -0.71 7.26 -9.12
CA GLY A 51 -1.36 7.96 -10.23
C GLY A 51 -2.71 8.58 -9.86
N ASP A 52 -3.43 7.97 -8.91
CA ASP A 52 -4.70 8.47 -8.36
C ASP A 52 -4.52 9.50 -7.23
N GLY A 53 -3.27 9.89 -6.94
CA GLY A 53 -2.91 10.86 -5.91
C GLY A 53 -2.74 10.27 -4.50
N TRP A 54 -2.77 8.95 -4.34
CA TRP A 54 -2.55 8.30 -3.06
C TRP A 54 -1.05 8.17 -2.74
N GLU A 55 -0.67 8.57 -1.54
CA GLU A 55 0.64 8.33 -0.94
C GLU A 55 0.58 7.09 -0.04
N LEU A 56 1.54 6.18 -0.19
CA LEU A 56 1.71 5.06 0.73
C LEU A 56 2.20 5.57 2.09
N VAL A 57 1.48 5.22 3.15
CA VAL A 57 1.85 5.54 4.54
C VAL A 57 2.61 4.38 5.17
N GLN A 58 2.05 3.17 5.05
CA GLN A 58 2.58 1.97 5.68
C GLN A 58 2.09 0.71 4.96
N ILE A 59 2.90 -0.34 5.00
CA ILE A 59 2.53 -1.67 4.54
C ILE A 59 2.82 -2.69 5.65
N PHE A 60 1.87 -3.59 5.89
CA PHE A 60 2.06 -4.77 6.72
C PHE A 60 1.91 -5.99 5.83
N PHE A 61 2.75 -6.98 6.08
CA PHE A 61 2.68 -8.26 5.42
C PHE A 61 2.31 -9.33 6.45
N GLY A 62 1.55 -10.32 6.01
CA GLY A 62 1.20 -11.48 6.80
C GLY A 62 1.13 -12.73 5.93
N LYS A 63 0.88 -13.87 6.56
CA LYS A 63 0.78 -15.17 5.88
C LYS A 63 -0.28 -15.21 4.76
N ASP A 64 -1.33 -14.39 4.88
CA ASP A 64 -2.50 -14.40 3.99
C ASP A 64 -2.44 -13.27 2.94
N GLY A 65 -1.36 -12.48 2.90
CA GLY A 65 -1.18 -11.38 1.96
C GLY A 65 -0.62 -10.12 2.62
N LEU A 66 -0.96 -8.95 2.08
CA LEU A 66 -0.51 -7.66 2.61
C LEU A 66 -1.66 -6.69 2.81
N MET A 67 -1.45 -5.74 3.72
CA MET A 67 -2.33 -4.63 4.02
C MET A 67 -1.57 -3.33 3.80
N ALA A 68 -2.10 -2.43 2.97
CA ALA A 68 -1.48 -1.15 2.67
C ALA A 68 -2.37 0.01 3.15
N PHE A 69 -1.74 0.98 3.78
CA PHE A 69 -2.36 2.18 4.33
C PHE A 69 -1.99 3.35 3.44
N TRP A 70 -2.99 4.06 2.97
CA TRP A 70 -2.87 5.14 2.01
C TRP A 70 -3.40 6.43 2.60
N LYS A 71 -2.83 7.55 2.14
CA LYS A 71 -3.40 8.88 2.38
C LYS A 71 -3.44 9.67 1.08
N ARG A 72 -4.40 10.57 0.94
CA ARG A 72 -4.44 11.57 -0.13
C ARG A 72 -4.90 12.90 0.43
N GLN A 73 -4.40 14.01 -0.10
CA GLN A 73 -4.88 15.33 0.27
C GLN A 73 -6.32 15.48 -0.23
N LYS A 74 -7.25 15.93 0.62
CA LYS A 74 -8.61 16.26 0.18
C LYS A 74 -8.55 17.51 -0.69
N GLU A 75 -9.22 17.48 -1.83
CA GLU A 75 -9.54 18.69 -2.58
C GLU A 75 -10.43 19.57 -1.70
N THR A 76 -9.93 20.74 -1.30
CA THR A 76 -10.76 21.76 -0.66
C THR A 76 -11.64 22.35 -1.76
N SER A 77 -12.93 22.06 -1.72
CA SER A 77 -13.90 22.77 -2.55
C SER A 77 -13.99 24.22 -2.07
N ASP A 78 -13.18 25.10 -2.65
CA ASP A 78 -13.30 26.55 -2.50
C ASP A 78 -14.53 27.07 -3.26
N ALA A 79 -15.70 26.51 -2.96
CA ALA A 79 -17.00 27.00 -3.39
C ALA A 79 -17.67 27.75 -2.22
N ALA A 80 -16.99 28.78 -1.73
CA ALA A 80 -17.69 29.96 -1.24
C ALA A 80 -17.78 30.91 -2.44
N SER A 81 -18.72 30.63 -3.34
CA SER A 81 -19.23 31.65 -4.24
C SER A 81 -19.96 32.66 -3.37
N ASP A 82 -19.30 33.81 -3.18
CA ASP A 82 -19.81 34.99 -2.49
C ASP A 82 -21.25 35.32 -2.91
N ASP A 83 -22.03 35.69 -1.89
CA ASP A 83 -23.40 36.23 -1.93
C ASP A 83 -23.52 37.49 -2.82
#